data_AF-A0AAW0XZK5-F1
#
_entry.id   AF-A0AAW0XZK5-F1
#
_cell.length_a   1.000
_cell.length_b   1.000
_cell.length_c   1.000
_cell.angle_alpha   90.00
_cell.angle_beta   90.00
_cell.angle_gamma   90.00
#
_symmetry.space_group_name_H-M   'P 1'
#
loop_
_entity.id
_entity.type
_entity.pdbx_description
1 polymer ?
#
loop_
_entity_poly.entity_id
_entity_poly.type
_entity_poly.pdbx_seq_one_letter_code
_entity_poly.pdbx_strand_id
1 'polypeptide(L)'
;MPCMKLNTFSTKLVNDLFSSGTSLITSRYKEKATRMSVGVRDQVTPPRELAVFWTEYVIRHRGATQLRSPAAQLSWVEFLMLDLLFLFHITFFILFYFLRRIFRVVNVKIFRRDGKSKKKND
;
A
#
# COMPACT_ATOMS: atom_id res chain seq x y z
N MET A 1 10.71 7.72 46.83
CA MET A 1 10.27 8.51 45.67
C MET A 1 9.76 7.56 44.58
N PRO A 2 8.43 7.36 44.39
CA PRO A 2 7.89 6.48 43.36
C PRO A 2 7.22 7.31 42.24
N CYS A 3 7.96 7.60 41.17
CA CYS A 3 7.43 8.31 39.99
C CYS A 3 7.04 7.33 38.84
N MET A 4 7.42 6.06 38.93
CA MET A 4 7.29 5.12 37.81
C MET A 4 6.13 4.14 38.03
N LYS A 5 4.87 4.56 37.77
CA LYS A 5 3.72 3.62 37.67
C LYS A 5 2.65 3.97 36.62
N LEU A 6 2.65 5.17 36.04
CA LEU A 6 1.58 5.59 35.10
C LEU A 6 1.76 5.01 33.68
N ASN A 7 2.99 4.90 33.18
CA ASN A 7 3.27 4.37 31.82
C ASN A 7 3.14 2.84 31.73
N THR A 8 3.44 2.12 32.81
CA THR A 8 3.35 0.66 32.88
C THR A 8 1.91 0.17 32.89
N PHE A 9 1.01 0.91 33.55
CA PHE A 9 -0.41 0.56 33.57
C PHE A 9 -1.07 0.77 32.19
N SER A 10 -0.74 1.88 31.51
CA SER A 10 -1.24 2.15 30.16
C SER A 10 -0.75 1.10 29.15
N THR A 11 0.54 0.73 29.18
CA THR A 11 1.10 -0.28 28.27
C THR A 11 0.56 -1.68 28.55
N LYS A 12 0.30 -2.05 29.81
CA LYS A 12 -0.38 -3.30 30.17
C LYS A 12 -1.78 -3.36 29.57
N LEU A 13 -2.60 -2.32 29.77
CA LEU A 13 -3.94 -2.23 29.22
C LEU A 13 -3.97 -2.32 27.69
N VAL A 14 -3.06 -1.63 27.01
CA VAL A 14 -2.99 -1.67 25.53
C VAL A 14 -2.61 -3.06 25.03
N ASN A 15 -1.68 -3.74 25.68
CA ASN A 15 -1.29 -5.11 25.31
C ASN A 15 -2.39 -6.14 25.60
N ASP A 16 -3.13 -5.98 26.71
CA ASP A 16 -4.25 -6.83 27.06
C ASP A 16 -5.42 -6.62 26.09
N LEU A 17 -5.67 -5.38 25.66
CA LEU A 17 -6.67 -5.06 24.63
C LEU A 17 -6.27 -5.65 23.27
N PHE A 18 -4.99 -5.55 22.91
CA PHE A 18 -4.47 -6.06 21.64
C PHE A 18 -4.49 -7.59 21.58
N SER A 19 -4.10 -8.27 22.66
CA SER A 19 -4.16 -9.74 22.75
C SER A 19 -5.60 -10.26 22.77
N SER A 20 -6.51 -9.56 23.45
CA SER A 20 -7.94 -9.87 23.42
C SER A 20 -8.55 -9.65 22.03
N GLY A 21 -8.19 -8.53 21.38
CA GLY A 21 -8.61 -8.26 20.00
C GLY A 21 -8.15 -9.36 19.05
N THR A 22 -6.84 -9.64 19.02
CA THR A 22 -6.23 -10.64 18.13
C THR A 22 -6.73 -12.06 18.36
N SER A 23 -6.98 -12.47 19.59
CA SER A 23 -7.53 -13.80 19.91
C SER A 23 -8.99 -13.97 19.46
N LEU A 24 -9.80 -12.91 19.50
CA LEU A 24 -11.17 -12.93 18.98
C LEU A 24 -11.20 -13.04 17.45
N ILE A 25 -10.37 -12.28 16.74
CA ILE A 25 -10.27 -12.40 15.26
C ILE A 25 -9.74 -13.78 14.88
N THR A 26 -8.71 -14.26 15.56
CA THR A 26 -8.09 -15.56 15.28
C THR A 26 -9.04 -16.70 15.57
N SER A 27 -9.81 -16.65 16.67
CA SER A 27 -10.79 -17.70 17.01
C SER A 27 -11.94 -17.76 16.01
N ARG A 28 -12.51 -16.61 15.63
CA ARG A 28 -13.58 -16.53 14.61
C ARG A 28 -13.09 -16.94 13.23
N TYR A 29 -11.86 -16.60 12.88
CA TYR A 29 -11.22 -17.05 11.65
C TYR A 29 -10.98 -18.56 11.67
N LYS A 30 -10.43 -19.09 12.78
CA LYS A 30 -10.17 -20.52 12.96
C LYS A 30 -11.46 -21.35 12.92
N GLU A 31 -12.55 -20.87 13.52
CA GLU A 31 -13.86 -21.51 13.48
C GLU A 31 -14.39 -21.60 12.04
N LYS A 32 -14.35 -20.49 11.29
CA LYS A 32 -14.75 -20.46 9.88
C LYS A 32 -13.88 -21.34 9.00
N ALA A 33 -12.56 -21.29 9.19
CA ALA A 33 -11.61 -22.11 8.45
C ALA A 33 -11.81 -23.61 8.75
N THR A 34 -12.10 -23.96 10.00
CA THR A 34 -12.39 -25.34 10.40
C THR A 34 -13.69 -25.82 9.77
N ARG A 35 -14.77 -25.02 9.81
CA ARG A 35 -16.05 -25.35 9.17
C ARG A 35 -15.91 -25.54 7.66
N MET A 36 -15.11 -24.70 7.00
CA MET A 36 -14.84 -24.83 5.57
C MET A 36 -13.97 -26.06 5.27
N SER A 37 -12.97 -26.35 6.11
CA SER A 37 -12.10 -27.52 6.00
C SER A 37 -12.90 -28.84 6.07
N VAL A 38 -13.89 -28.91 6.96
CA VAL A 38 -14.81 -30.06 7.06
C VAL A 38 -15.57 -30.26 5.74
N GLY A 39 -16.17 -29.22 5.18
CA GLY A 39 -16.87 -29.33 3.89
C GLY A 39 -15.96 -29.69 2.70
N VAL A 40 -14.66 -29.40 2.78
CA VAL A 40 -13.67 -29.83 1.78
C VAL A 40 -13.27 -31.29 1.96
N ARG A 41 -13.23 -31.79 3.20
CA ARG A 41 -12.92 -33.19 3.52
C ARG A 41 -14.10 -34.14 3.33
N ASP A 42 -15.33 -33.63 3.49
CA ASP A 42 -16.57 -34.41 3.38
C ASP A 42 -17.02 -34.65 1.92
N GLN A 43 -16.17 -34.34 0.94
CA GLN A 43 -16.50 -34.57 -0.47
C GLN A 43 -16.36 -36.06 -0.81
N VAL A 44 -17.44 -36.64 -1.35
CA VAL A 44 -17.49 -38.04 -1.82
C VAL A 44 -16.53 -38.30 -2.99
N THR A 45 -16.13 -37.26 -3.72
CA THR A 45 -15.23 -37.36 -4.86
C THR A 45 -13.77 -37.21 -4.41
N PRO A 46 -12.87 -38.15 -4.74
CA PRO A 46 -11.47 -38.03 -4.36
C PRO A 46 -10.82 -36.80 -5.03
N PRO A 47 -9.96 -36.05 -4.31
CA PRO A 47 -9.39 -34.78 -4.80
C PRO A 47 -8.54 -34.95 -6.08
N ARG A 48 -8.01 -36.15 -6.32
CA ARG A 48 -7.31 -36.51 -7.55
C ARG A 48 -8.21 -36.39 -8.78
N GLU A 49 -9.38 -37.00 -8.72
CA GLU A 49 -10.31 -37.02 -9.86
C GLU A 49 -10.95 -35.66 -10.05
N LEU A 50 -11.22 -34.95 -8.95
CA LEU A 50 -11.70 -33.57 -8.98
C LEU A 50 -10.71 -32.63 -9.69
N ALA A 51 -9.42 -32.75 -9.40
CA ALA A 51 -8.38 -31.94 -10.06
C ALA A 51 -8.31 -32.23 -11.57
N VAL A 52 -8.41 -33.49 -11.97
CA VAL A 52 -8.45 -33.89 -13.39
C VAL A 52 -9.72 -33.37 -14.07
N PHE A 53 -10.87 -33.46 -13.41
CA PHE A 53 -12.12 -32.91 -13.91
C PHE A 53 -12.03 -31.40 -14.12
N TRP A 54 -11.49 -30.64 -13.16
CA TRP A 54 -11.34 -29.19 -13.30
C TRP A 54 -10.32 -28.80 -14.37
N THR A 55 -9.20 -29.52 -14.52
CA THR A 55 -8.24 -29.23 -15.60
C THR A 55 -8.85 -29.53 -16.97
N GLU A 56 -9.56 -30.64 -17.12
CA GLU A 56 -10.29 -30.96 -18.35
C GLU A 56 -11.38 -29.92 -18.64
N TYR A 57 -12.12 -29.50 -17.61
CA TYR A 57 -13.15 -28.46 -17.74
C TYR A 57 -12.57 -27.12 -18.22
N VAL A 58 -11.43 -26.70 -17.67
CA VAL A 58 -10.73 -25.46 -18.05
C VAL A 58 -10.22 -25.52 -19.49
N ILE A 59 -9.65 -26.65 -19.90
CA ILE A 59 -9.15 -26.87 -21.27
C ILE A 59 -10.33 -26.87 -22.25
N ARG A 60 -11.42 -27.57 -21.92
CA ARG A 60 -12.61 -27.70 -22.78
C ARG A 60 -13.34 -26.37 -22.96
N HIS A 61 -13.31 -25.48 -21.96
CA HIS A 61 -13.95 -24.16 -22.00
C HIS A 61 -12.95 -23.02 -22.29
N ARG A 62 -11.85 -23.30 -22.99
CA ARG A 62 -10.82 -22.33 -23.43
C ARG A 62 -10.38 -21.35 -22.34
N GLY A 63 -10.06 -21.88 -21.15
CA GLY A 63 -9.61 -21.07 -20.02
C GLY A 63 -10.73 -20.17 -19.53
N ALA A 64 -11.77 -20.78 -18.92
CA ALA A 64 -12.90 -20.16 -18.24
C ALA A 64 -12.86 -18.62 -18.28
N THR A 65 -13.58 -18.03 -19.24
CA THR A 65 -13.52 -16.59 -19.53
C THR A 65 -13.83 -15.72 -18.30
N GLN A 66 -14.53 -16.29 -17.31
CA GLN A 66 -14.88 -15.66 -16.03
C GLN A 66 -13.80 -15.80 -14.93
N LEU A 67 -12.81 -16.69 -15.10
CA LEU A 67 -11.60 -16.81 -14.27
C LEU A 67 -10.44 -15.97 -14.81
N ARG A 68 -10.61 -15.33 -15.97
CA ARG A 68 -9.67 -14.35 -16.47
C ARG A 68 -9.73 -13.15 -15.52
N SER A 69 -8.63 -12.88 -14.82
CA SER A 69 -8.50 -11.70 -13.95
C SER A 69 -9.04 -10.47 -14.68
N PRO A 70 -9.92 -9.66 -14.05
CA PRO A 70 -10.37 -8.39 -14.62
C PRO A 70 -9.21 -7.48 -15.02
N ALA A 71 -8.02 -7.69 -14.45
CA ALA A 71 -6.79 -6.99 -14.82
C ALA A 71 -6.40 -7.17 -16.30
N ALA A 72 -6.85 -8.24 -16.97
CA ALA A 72 -6.60 -8.44 -18.40
C ALA A 72 -7.59 -7.66 -19.30
N GLN A 73 -8.69 -7.15 -18.73
CA GLN A 73 -9.69 -6.33 -19.42
C GLN A 73 -9.71 -4.87 -18.93
N LEU A 74 -8.89 -4.52 -17.94
CA LEU A 74 -8.71 -3.14 -17.50
C LEU A 74 -8.14 -2.32 -18.66
N SER A 75 -8.76 -1.18 -18.94
CA SER A 75 -8.27 -0.23 -19.94
C SER A 75 -6.82 0.16 -19.62
N TRP A 76 -5.99 0.45 -20.63
CA TRP A 76 -4.60 0.92 -20.43
C TRP A 76 -4.50 2.08 -19.42
N VAL A 77 -5.57 2.86 -19.29
CA VAL A 77 -5.77 3.98 -18.36
C VAL A 77 -5.82 3.52 -16.90
N GLU A 78 -6.54 2.44 -16.58
CA GLU A 78 -6.58 1.87 -15.21
C GLU A 78 -5.31 1.10 -14.88
N PHE A 79 -4.67 0.46 -15.87
CA PHE A 79 -3.36 -0.18 -15.66
C PHE A 79 -2.26 0.84 -15.32
N LEU A 80 -2.27 2.00 -15.98
CA LEU A 80 -1.24 3.02 -15.80
C LEU A 80 -1.47 3.95 -14.59
N MET A 81 -2.55 3.76 -13.82
CA MET A 81 -2.92 4.60 -12.67
C MET A 81 -2.62 6.08 -12.93
N LEU A 82 -3.28 6.66 -13.95
CA LEU A 82 -3.01 8.02 -14.43
C LEU A 82 -3.00 9.08 -13.31
N ASP A 83 -3.77 8.85 -12.25
CA ASP A 83 -3.79 9.69 -11.05
C ASP A 83 -2.41 9.80 -10.37
N LEU A 84 -1.68 8.69 -10.26
CA LEU A 84 -0.33 8.68 -9.70
C LEU A 84 0.64 9.46 -10.60
N LEU A 85 0.59 9.24 -11.93
CA LEU A 85 1.43 9.98 -12.87
C LEU A 85 1.15 11.49 -12.81
N PHE A 86 -0.12 11.88 -12.74
CA PHE A 86 -0.52 13.28 -12.62
C PHE A 86 -0.02 13.91 -11.32
N LEU A 87 -0.17 13.21 -10.19
CA LEU A 87 0.34 13.65 -8.89
C LEU A 87 1.86 13.82 -8.89
N PHE A 88 2.60 12.85 -9.46
CA PHE A 88 4.05 12.96 -9.63
C PHE A 88 4.42 14.16 -10.49
N HIS A 89 3.72 14.37 -11.59
CA HIS A 89 4.03 15.45 -12.53
C HIS A 89 3.80 16.83 -11.91
N ILE A 90 2.69 17.01 -11.18
CA ILE A 90 2.39 18.24 -10.43
C ILE A 90 3.45 18.48 -9.36
N THR A 91 3.77 17.47 -8.56
CA THR A 91 4.74 17.58 -7.47
C THR A 91 6.12 17.99 -8.00
N PHE A 92 6.56 17.35 -9.08
CA PHE A 92 7.81 17.68 -9.75
C PHE A 92 7.81 19.13 -10.28
N PHE A 93 6.72 19.54 -10.92
CA PHE A 93 6.60 20.89 -11.49
C PHE A 93 6.64 21.97 -10.41
N ILE A 94 5.92 21.76 -9.29
CA ILE A 94 5.93 22.65 -8.14
C ILE A 94 7.34 22.76 -7.55
N LEU A 95 7.99 21.62 -7.28
CA LEU A 95 9.34 21.60 -6.73
C LEU A 95 10.33 22.32 -7.64
N PHE A 96 10.28 22.04 -8.95
CA PHE A 96 11.12 22.68 -9.94
C PHE A 96 10.90 24.20 -10.01
N TYR A 97 9.65 24.65 -9.95
CA TYR A 97 9.30 26.07 -9.91
C TYR A 97 9.88 26.77 -8.68
N PHE A 98 9.74 26.16 -7.50
CA PHE A 98 10.32 26.70 -6.26
C PHE A 98 11.84 26.75 -6.32
N LEU A 99 12.51 25.68 -6.77
CA LEU A 99 13.96 25.65 -6.94
C LEU A 99 14.44 26.75 -7.89
N ARG A 100 13.80 26.92 -9.05
CA ARG A 100 14.12 28.01 -9.98
C ARG A 100 13.90 29.39 -9.37
N ARG A 101 12.85 29.58 -8.57
CA ARG A 101 12.57 30.85 -7.90
C ARG A 101 13.63 31.16 -6.85
N ILE A 102 14.00 30.18 -6.02
CA ILE A 102 15.06 30.32 -5.01
C ILE A 102 16.39 30.62 -5.69
N PHE A 103 16.76 29.86 -6.73
CA PHE A 103 18.01 30.07 -7.46
C PHE A 103 18.07 31.47 -8.09
N ARG A 104 16.98 31.97 -8.69
CA ARG A 104 16.91 33.34 -9.20
C ARG A 104 17.10 34.39 -8.11
N VAL A 105 16.42 34.24 -6.96
CA VAL A 105 16.54 35.19 -5.84
C VAL A 105 17.95 35.19 -5.26
N VAL A 106 18.56 34.02 -5.09
CA VAL A 106 19.92 33.86 -4.60
C VAL A 106 20.92 34.51 -5.56
N ASN A 107 20.84 34.22 -6.86
CA ASN A 107 21.73 34.82 -7.87
C ASN A 107 21.60 36.35 -7.92
N VAL A 108 20.37 36.88 -7.89
CA VAL A 108 20.15 38.34 -7.86
C VAL A 108 20.70 38.97 -6.58
N LYS A 109 20.54 38.30 -5.42
CA LYS A 109 21.03 38.81 -4.14
C LYS A 109 22.56 38.77 -4.04
N ILE A 110 23.19 37.71 -4.56
CA ILE A 110 24.65 37.59 -4.68
C ILE A 110 25.19 38.70 -5.58
N PHE A 111 24.63 38.87 -6.78
CA PHE A 111 25.05 39.92 -7.73
C PHE A 111 24.90 41.33 -7.14
N ARG A 112 23.81 41.59 -6.42
CA ARG A 112 23.60 42.87 -5.70
C ARG A 112 24.56 43.09 -4.54
N ARG A 113 25.05 42.02 -3.90
CA ARG A 113 25.99 42.11 -2.77
C ARG A 113 27.40 42.44 -3.25
N ASP A 114 27.80 41.90 -4.40
CA ASP A 114 29.10 42.16 -5.01
C ASP A 114 29.26 43.63 -5.45
N GLY A 115 28.21 44.21 -6.05
CA GLY A 115 28.19 45.63 -6.42
C GLY A 115 28.21 46.60 -5.23
N LYS A 116 27.66 46.23 -4.07
CA LYS A 116 27.73 47.05 -2.84
C LYS A 116 29.09 47.01 -2.17
N SER A 117 29.82 45.89 -2.27
CA SER A 117 31.17 45.76 -1.70
C SER A 117 32.16 46.70 -2.43
N LYS A 118 32.02 46.84 -3.75
CA LYS A 118 32.90 47.68 -4.57
C LYS A 118 32.73 49.18 -4.28
N LYS A 119 31.49 49.67 -4.09
CA LYS A 119 31.20 51.09 -3.80
C LYS A 119 31.65 51.59 -2.42
N LYS A 120 31.97 50.70 -1.47
CA LYS A 120 32.41 51.10 -0.11
C LYS A 120 33.94 51.32 -0.02
N ASN A 121 34.69 50.87 -1.02
CA ASN A 121 36.16 50.89 -1.00
C ASN A 121 36.77 51.93 -1.97
N ASP A 122 35.93 52.68 -2.70
CA ASP A 122 36.29 53.87 -3.48
C ASP A 122 35.80 55.12 -2.72
#